data_AF-A0A510Y3C0-F1
#
_entry.id   AF-A0A510Y3C0-F1
#
_cell.length_a   1.000
_cell.length_b   1.000
_cell.length_c   1.000
_cell.angle_alpha   90.00
_cell.angle_beta   90.00
_cell.angle_gamma   90.00
#
_symmetry.space_group_name_H-M   'P 1'
#
loop_
_entity.id
_entity.type
_entity.pdbx_description
1 polymer ?
#
loop_
_entity_poly.entity_id
_entity_poly.type
_entity_poly.pdbx_seq_one_letter_code
_entity_poly.pdbx_strand_id
1 'polypeptide(L)'
;MLKAMKQKWRDKRNQLARQTEERIQGHNTDLQVQMRQRRENDDWTDELLNKDIEKYLYTIHPSFLLNDRVNRALYNRLLARAQGKYSLTLSVTSEMKLALDFYNTDLAVFLRLIEKKGFQLQGNEERFLLTLMNRLSENNYRMYKERYSELDAHNSSLSEAVTSYLQQVPRAYQLETGRLDFFYKFLLSEGLLPAGTTKKKLKKLIKSSNKKKAGDHQLERMERRLDRIG
;
A
#
# COMPACT_ATOMS: atom_id res chain seq x y z
N MET A 1 56.02 36.40 37.20
CA MET A 1 55.70 36.33 35.74
C MET A 1 55.07 35.01 35.31
N LEU A 2 55.60 33.84 35.72
CA LEU A 2 55.07 32.52 35.32
C LEU A 2 53.59 32.25 35.66
N LYS A 3 53.08 32.74 36.81
CA LYS A 3 51.66 32.60 37.20
C LYS A 3 50.72 33.39 36.26
N ALA A 4 51.07 34.62 35.91
CA ALA A 4 50.28 35.46 34.99
C ALA A 4 50.25 34.88 33.56
N MET A 5 51.35 34.26 33.12
CA MET A 5 51.42 33.61 31.81
C MET A 5 50.59 32.32 31.75
N LYS A 6 50.60 31.51 32.83
CA LYS A 6 49.71 30.35 32.99
C LYS A 6 48.23 30.76 33.03
N GLN A 7 47.91 31.89 33.67
CA GLN A 7 46.55 32.43 33.70
C GLN A 7 46.07 32.80 32.29
N LYS A 8 46.84 33.61 31.55
CA LYS A 8 46.51 33.99 30.16
C LYS A 8 46.33 32.81 29.21
N TRP A 9 47.10 31.73 29.39
CA TRP A 9 46.95 30.51 28.59
C TRP A 9 45.65 29.76 28.92
N ARG A 10 45.27 29.68 30.19
CA ARG A 10 43.97 29.11 30.60
C ARG A 10 42.82 29.95 30.06
N ASP A 11 42.91 31.27 30.14
CA ASP A 11 41.87 32.17 29.64
C ASP A 11 41.68 32.04 28.13
N LYS A 12 42.78 31.99 27.35
CA LYS A 12 42.71 31.71 25.90
C LYS A 12 42.08 30.36 25.58
N ARG A 13 42.44 29.31 26.33
CA ARG A 13 41.88 27.96 26.13
C ARG A 13 40.39 27.92 26.46
N ASN A 14 39.97 28.60 27.52
CA ASN A 14 38.57 28.71 27.90
C ASN A 14 37.77 29.53 26.87
N GLN A 15 38.35 30.59 26.30
CA GLN A 15 37.73 31.37 25.24
C GLN A 15 37.55 30.55 23.95
N LEU A 16 38.56 29.78 23.56
CA LEU A 16 38.48 28.82 22.45
C LEU A 16 37.44 27.73 22.69
N ALA A 17 37.36 27.20 23.91
CA ALA A 17 36.35 26.21 24.29
C ALA A 17 34.93 26.78 24.16
N ARG A 18 34.69 27.98 24.70
CA ARG A 18 33.40 28.69 24.58
C ARG A 18 33.02 28.97 23.13
N GLN A 19 33.95 29.46 22.31
CA GLN A 19 33.69 29.70 20.88
C GLN A 19 33.40 28.40 20.11
N THR A 20 34.01 27.29 20.52
CA THR A 20 33.76 25.98 19.90
C THR A 20 32.39 25.44 20.35
N GLU A 21 32.05 25.57 21.62
CA GLU A 21 30.73 25.23 22.17
C GLU A 21 29.61 26.05 21.52
N GLU A 22 29.78 27.36 21.36
CA GLU A 22 28.84 28.25 20.67
C GLU A 22 28.63 27.84 19.20
N ARG A 23 29.70 27.46 18.48
CA ARG A 23 29.59 26.96 17.09
C ARG A 23 28.89 25.61 17.01
N ILE A 24 29.18 24.69 17.93
CA ILE A 24 28.52 23.38 18.00
C ILE A 24 27.03 23.56 18.33
N GLN A 25 26.70 24.44 19.28
CA GLN A 25 25.32 24.75 19.63
C GLN A 25 24.58 25.38 18.44
N GLY A 26 25.17 26.38 17.79
CA GLY A 26 24.62 27.00 16.58
C GLY A 26 24.33 26.00 15.47
N HIS A 27 25.29 25.12 15.17
CA HIS A 27 25.13 24.07 14.16
C HIS A 27 24.04 23.06 14.54
N ASN A 28 23.95 22.69 15.82
CA ASN A 28 22.88 21.81 16.30
C ASN A 28 21.50 22.46 16.21
N THR A 29 21.37 23.76 16.52
CA THR A 29 20.10 24.49 16.32
C THR A 29 19.71 24.59 14.86
N ASP A 30 20.65 24.89 13.96
CA ASP A 30 20.38 24.95 12.52
C ASP A 30 19.93 23.59 11.97
N LEU A 31 20.59 22.51 12.39
CA LEU A 31 20.18 21.15 12.04
C LEU A 31 18.78 20.82 12.57
N GLN A 32 18.45 21.20 13.80
CA GLN A 32 17.11 20.99 14.35
C GLN A 32 16.04 21.76 13.58
N VAL A 33 16.30 23.01 13.22
CA VAL A 33 15.38 23.82 12.40
C VAL A 33 15.18 23.20 11.02
N GLN A 34 16.27 22.78 10.35
CA GLN A 34 16.18 22.11 9.05
C GLN A 34 15.43 20.77 9.14
N MET A 35 15.69 19.96 10.17
CA MET A 35 14.99 18.69 10.38
C MET A 35 13.50 18.92 10.64
N ARG A 36 13.14 19.96 11.38
CA ARG A 36 11.74 20.33 11.63
C ARG A 36 11.04 20.76 10.35
N GLN A 37 11.65 21.66 9.58
CA GLN A 37 11.10 22.11 8.30
C GLN A 37 10.93 20.96 7.30
N ARG A 38 11.88 20.02 7.26
CA ARG A 38 11.75 18.82 6.43
C ARG A 38 10.57 17.96 6.85
N ARG A 39 10.39 17.73 8.15
CA ARG A 39 9.23 16.99 8.68
C ARG A 39 7.92 17.67 8.36
N GLU A 40 7.82 18.97 8.56
CA GLU A 40 6.61 19.74 8.25
C GLU A 40 6.25 19.68 6.75
N ASN A 41 7.26 19.74 5.88
CA ASN A 41 7.08 19.57 4.43
C ASN A 41 6.68 18.13 4.08
N ASP A 42 7.28 17.13 4.73
CA ASP A 42 6.94 15.73 4.53
C ASP A 42 5.50 15.43 4.98
N ASP A 43 5.09 15.94 6.13
CA ASP A 43 3.73 15.78 6.67
C ASP A 43 2.69 16.41 5.74
N TRP A 44 2.96 17.62 5.24
CA TRP A 44 2.12 18.29 4.25
C TRP A 44 2.01 17.48 2.95
N THR A 45 3.14 16.96 2.48
CA THR A 45 3.21 16.16 1.25
C THR A 45 2.39 14.87 1.42
N ASP A 46 2.50 14.20 2.56
CA ASP A 46 1.71 13.01 2.86
C ASP A 46 0.23 13.33 3.00
N GLU A 47 -0.15 14.43 3.64
CA GLU A 47 -1.56 14.82 3.75
C GLU A 47 -2.18 15.08 2.37
N LEU A 48 -1.52 15.89 1.54
CA LEU A 48 -1.94 16.18 0.16
C LEU A 48 -2.10 14.88 -0.63
N LEU A 49 -1.07 14.04 -0.59
CA LEU A 49 -1.02 12.80 -1.35
C LEU A 49 -2.12 11.83 -0.90
N ASN A 50 -2.28 11.62 0.41
CA ASN A 50 -3.31 10.74 0.96
C ASN A 50 -4.71 11.18 0.57
N LYS A 51 -5.02 12.48 0.73
CA LYS A 51 -6.35 13.04 0.45
C LYS A 51 -6.71 12.95 -1.04
N ASP A 52 -5.78 13.26 -1.92
CA ASP A 52 -6.03 13.22 -3.36
C ASP A 52 -6.07 11.80 -3.91
N ILE A 53 -5.22 10.91 -3.40
CA ILE A 53 -5.26 9.48 -3.74
C ILE A 53 -6.58 8.86 -3.29
N GLU A 54 -7.05 9.16 -2.08
CA GLU A 54 -8.32 8.62 -1.59
C GLU A 54 -9.49 9.00 -2.50
N LYS A 55 -9.60 10.29 -2.86
CA LYS A 55 -10.62 10.78 -3.80
C LYS A 55 -10.53 10.12 -5.16
N TYR A 56 -9.32 10.01 -5.70
CA TYR A 56 -9.08 9.37 -6.98
C TYR A 56 -9.50 7.91 -6.97
N LEU A 57 -9.10 7.15 -5.95
CA LEU A 57 -9.41 5.73 -5.84
C LEU A 57 -10.91 5.46 -5.63
N TYR A 58 -11.64 6.38 -4.99
CA TYR A 58 -13.09 6.28 -4.86
C TYR A 58 -13.79 6.29 -6.23
N THR A 59 -13.20 6.92 -7.26
CA THR A 59 -13.82 7.05 -8.58
C THR A 59 -13.61 5.85 -9.52
N ILE A 60 -12.43 5.21 -9.50
CA ILE A 60 -12.05 4.21 -10.52
C ILE A 60 -11.69 2.83 -9.97
N HIS A 61 -11.48 2.68 -8.65
CA HIS A 61 -11.17 1.43 -7.94
C HIS A 61 -10.37 0.35 -8.70
N PRO A 62 -9.09 0.60 -9.05
CA PRO A 62 -8.29 -0.24 -9.94
C PRO A 62 -7.71 -1.48 -9.20
N SER A 63 -8.56 -2.36 -8.70
CA SER A 63 -8.17 -3.48 -7.82
C SER A 63 -7.17 -4.49 -8.44
N PHE A 64 -7.01 -4.51 -9.76
CA PHE A 64 -5.99 -5.32 -10.45
C PHE A 64 -4.55 -4.89 -10.11
N LEU A 65 -4.34 -3.64 -9.64
CA LEU A 65 -3.04 -3.16 -9.17
C LEU A 65 -2.57 -3.85 -7.88
N LEU A 66 -3.48 -4.45 -7.11
CA LEU A 66 -3.14 -5.21 -5.89
C LEU A 66 -2.40 -6.54 -6.17
N ASN A 67 -2.15 -6.84 -7.45
CA ASN A 67 -1.34 -7.95 -7.91
C ASN A 67 0.14 -7.55 -7.89
N ASP A 68 0.96 -8.28 -7.14
CA ASP A 68 2.38 -7.97 -6.95
C ASP A 68 3.16 -7.78 -8.28
N ARG A 69 2.80 -8.53 -9.33
CA ARG A 69 3.48 -8.42 -10.63
C ARG A 69 3.11 -7.12 -11.34
N VAL A 70 1.83 -6.75 -11.28
CA VAL A 70 1.30 -5.53 -11.87
C VAL A 70 1.83 -4.31 -11.12
N ASN A 71 1.81 -4.35 -9.79
CA ASN A 71 2.37 -3.32 -8.92
C ASN A 71 3.86 -3.05 -9.26
N ARG A 72 4.68 -4.11 -9.35
CA ARG A 72 6.10 -3.97 -9.75
C ARG A 72 6.28 -3.38 -11.15
N ALA A 73 5.44 -3.78 -12.10
CA ALA A 73 5.49 -3.23 -13.45
C ALA A 73 5.11 -1.75 -13.47
N LEU A 74 4.12 -1.35 -12.67
CA LEU A 74 3.75 0.05 -12.48
C LEU A 74 4.90 0.85 -11.86
N TYR A 75 5.54 0.32 -10.82
CA TYR A 75 6.71 0.95 -10.20
C TYR A 75 7.83 1.21 -11.22
N ASN A 76 8.19 0.21 -12.00
CA ASN A 76 9.22 0.33 -13.03
C ASN A 76 8.87 1.38 -14.10
N ARG A 77 7.58 1.57 -14.40
CA ARG A 77 7.11 2.62 -15.31
C ARG A 77 7.23 4.00 -14.71
N LEU A 78 6.88 4.17 -13.43
CA LEU A 78 7.06 5.44 -12.72
C LEU A 78 8.55 5.83 -12.69
N LEU A 79 9.43 4.89 -12.36
CA LEU A 79 10.89 5.10 -12.40
C LEU A 79 11.39 5.45 -13.81
N ALA A 80 10.92 4.75 -14.83
CA ALA A 80 11.32 5.04 -16.20
C ALA A 80 10.85 6.43 -16.64
N ARG A 81 9.62 6.82 -16.30
CA ARG A 81 9.09 8.17 -16.54
C ARG A 81 9.98 9.24 -15.91
N ALA A 82 10.37 9.06 -14.65
CA ALA A 82 11.23 9.99 -13.94
C ALA A 82 12.63 10.10 -14.56
N GLN A 83 13.13 9.04 -15.19
CA GLN A 83 14.39 9.02 -15.93
C GLN A 83 14.25 9.49 -17.39
N GLY A 84 13.06 9.88 -17.85
CA GLY A 84 12.80 10.19 -19.27
C GLY A 84 12.91 8.98 -20.20
N LYS A 85 12.81 7.76 -19.68
CA LYS A 85 12.93 6.50 -20.42
C LYS A 85 11.57 5.83 -20.58
N TYR A 86 11.45 5.00 -21.61
CA TYR A 86 10.31 4.11 -21.79
C TYR A 86 10.57 2.75 -21.14
N SER A 87 9.62 2.26 -20.34
CA SER A 87 9.65 0.90 -19.78
C SER A 87 8.79 -0.04 -20.62
N LEU A 88 9.41 -1.07 -21.18
CA LEU A 88 8.73 -2.18 -21.86
C LEU A 88 8.58 -3.35 -20.88
N THR A 89 7.35 -3.82 -20.67
CA THR A 89 7.06 -5.00 -19.85
C THR A 89 6.77 -6.18 -20.80
N LEU A 90 7.64 -7.19 -20.82
CA LEU A 90 7.56 -8.33 -21.76
C LEU A 90 6.44 -9.34 -21.45
N SER A 91 5.86 -9.34 -20.24
CA SER A 91 4.81 -10.29 -19.85
C SER A 91 3.41 -9.71 -20.03
N VAL A 92 2.62 -10.24 -20.97
CA VAL A 92 1.29 -9.70 -21.31
C VAL A 92 0.18 -10.56 -20.70
N THR A 93 -0.06 -10.44 -19.39
CA THR A 93 -1.32 -10.95 -18.80
C THR A 93 -2.45 -9.96 -19.07
N SER A 94 -3.71 -10.39 -18.96
CA SER A 94 -4.87 -9.48 -19.06
C SER A 94 -4.79 -8.32 -18.07
N GLU A 95 -4.41 -8.59 -16.82
CA GLU A 95 -4.19 -7.55 -15.80
C GLU A 95 -3.02 -6.61 -16.14
N MET A 96 -1.99 -7.08 -16.85
CA MET A 96 -0.90 -6.21 -17.30
C MET A 96 -1.34 -5.28 -18.43
N LYS A 97 -2.21 -5.76 -19.33
CA LYS A 97 -2.84 -4.90 -20.36
C LYS A 97 -3.69 -3.82 -19.70
N LEU A 98 -4.56 -4.20 -18.76
CA LEU A 98 -5.36 -3.24 -17.98
C LEU A 98 -4.47 -2.22 -17.26
N ALA A 99 -3.35 -2.65 -16.68
CA ALA A 99 -2.43 -1.73 -16.03
C ALA A 99 -1.69 -0.79 -16.97
N LEU A 100 -1.35 -1.26 -18.18
CA LEU A 100 -0.80 -0.41 -19.23
C LEU A 100 -1.81 0.64 -19.68
N ASP A 101 -3.04 0.23 -19.96
CA ASP A 101 -4.11 1.11 -20.40
C ASP A 101 -4.43 2.14 -19.32
N PHE A 102 -4.59 1.68 -18.07
CA PHE A 102 -4.77 2.53 -16.89
C PHE A 102 -3.63 3.53 -16.69
N TYR A 103 -2.38 3.09 -16.86
CA TYR A 103 -1.21 3.96 -16.75
C TYR A 103 -1.25 5.08 -17.80
N ASN A 104 -1.56 4.73 -19.05
CA ASN A 104 -1.56 5.67 -20.17
C ASN A 104 -2.77 6.59 -20.21
N THR A 105 -3.84 6.28 -19.48
CA THR A 105 -5.09 7.03 -19.45
C THR A 105 -5.29 7.73 -18.11
N ASP A 106 -5.97 7.08 -17.17
CA ASP A 106 -6.41 7.67 -15.90
C ASP A 106 -5.23 8.10 -15.02
N LEU A 107 -4.24 7.21 -14.85
CA LEU A 107 -3.13 7.50 -13.95
C LEU A 107 -2.21 8.59 -14.50
N ALA A 108 -1.96 8.63 -15.80
CA ALA A 108 -1.17 9.71 -16.41
C ALA A 108 -1.81 11.09 -16.16
N VAL A 109 -3.14 11.18 -16.24
CA VAL A 109 -3.87 12.42 -15.95
C VAL A 109 -3.78 12.75 -14.46
N PHE A 110 -3.97 11.77 -13.58
CA PHE A 110 -3.87 11.98 -12.14
C PHE A 110 -2.47 12.41 -11.69
N LEU A 111 -1.42 11.81 -12.25
CA LEU A 111 -0.03 12.21 -11.98
C LEU A 111 0.23 13.67 -12.36
N ARG A 112 -0.27 14.12 -13.51
CA ARG A 112 -0.19 15.54 -13.90
C ARG A 112 -0.97 16.45 -12.96
N LEU A 113 -2.11 15.99 -12.43
CA LEU A 113 -2.93 16.76 -11.50
C LEU A 113 -2.23 16.98 -10.17
N ILE A 114 -1.64 15.93 -9.59
CA ILE A 114 -0.91 16.05 -8.31
C ILE A 114 0.38 16.85 -8.48
N GLU A 115 1.07 16.73 -9.62
CA GLU A 115 2.24 17.55 -9.95
C GLU A 115 1.87 19.04 -10.03
N LYS A 116 0.72 19.38 -10.63
CA LYS A 116 0.20 20.75 -10.62
C LYS A 116 -0.14 21.28 -9.23
N LYS A 117 -0.48 20.39 -8.29
CA LYS A 117 -0.75 20.75 -6.89
C LYS A 117 0.50 20.88 -6.03
N GLY A 118 1.69 20.67 -6.61
CA GLY A 118 2.97 20.84 -5.94
C GLY A 118 3.64 19.53 -5.51
N PHE A 119 3.06 18.36 -5.81
CA PHE A 119 3.71 17.09 -5.52
C PHE A 119 4.81 16.78 -6.55
N GLN A 120 6.06 16.63 -6.11
CA GLN A 120 7.15 16.22 -6.98
C GLN A 120 7.23 14.70 -7.07
N LEU A 121 6.81 14.10 -8.19
CA LEU A 121 6.90 12.64 -8.36
C LEU A 121 8.35 12.14 -8.46
N GLN A 122 9.22 12.89 -9.13
CA GLN A 122 10.62 12.51 -9.32
C GLN A 122 11.32 12.38 -7.97
N GLY A 123 11.85 11.19 -7.67
CA GLY A 123 12.48 10.87 -6.39
C GLY A 123 11.48 10.49 -5.28
N ASN A 124 10.18 10.54 -5.53
CA ASN A 124 9.10 10.13 -4.61
C ASN A 124 8.21 9.03 -5.21
N GLU A 125 8.69 8.28 -6.21
CA GLU A 125 7.90 7.27 -6.91
C GLU A 125 7.47 6.13 -5.98
N GLU A 126 8.39 5.70 -5.11
CA GLU A 126 8.11 4.67 -4.10
C GLU A 126 7.08 5.17 -3.08
N ARG A 127 7.26 6.40 -2.57
CA ARG A 127 6.31 7.04 -1.64
C ARG A 127 4.92 7.16 -2.26
N PHE A 128 4.84 7.66 -3.50
CA PHE A 128 3.60 7.74 -4.27
C PHE A 128 2.92 6.37 -4.38
N LEU A 129 3.67 5.37 -4.85
CA LEU A 129 3.12 4.05 -5.12
C LEU A 129 2.70 3.34 -3.83
N LEU A 130 3.50 3.44 -2.77
CA LEU A 130 3.17 2.87 -1.47
C LEU A 130 1.85 3.45 -0.94
N THR A 131 1.70 4.77 -0.96
CA THR A 131 0.47 5.44 -0.53
C THR A 131 -0.72 5.03 -1.40
N LEU A 132 -0.54 4.99 -2.73
CA LEU A 132 -1.57 4.53 -3.67
C LEU A 132 -2.03 3.09 -3.36
N MET A 133 -1.09 2.18 -3.14
CA MET A 133 -1.38 0.76 -2.90
C MET A 133 -2.00 0.52 -1.52
N ASN A 134 -1.54 1.24 -0.50
CA ASN A 134 -2.11 1.16 0.85
C ASN A 134 -3.57 1.62 0.83
N ARG A 135 -3.84 2.80 0.28
CA ARG A 135 -5.21 3.34 0.16
C ARG A 135 -6.11 2.47 -0.71
N LEU A 136 -5.60 1.95 -1.83
CA LEU A 136 -6.36 1.03 -2.67
C LEU A 136 -6.74 -0.23 -1.91
N SER A 137 -5.80 -0.81 -1.16
CA SER A 137 -6.06 -2.03 -0.42
C SER A 137 -6.99 -1.81 0.78
N GLU A 138 -6.91 -0.66 1.45
CA GLU A 138 -7.87 -0.23 2.48
C GLU A 138 -9.28 -0.05 1.92
N ASN A 139 -9.43 0.72 0.84
CA ASN A 139 -10.72 0.92 0.17
C ASN A 139 -11.30 -0.40 -0.34
N ASN A 140 -10.45 -1.26 -0.90
CA ASN A 140 -10.82 -2.59 -1.36
C ASN A 140 -11.33 -3.46 -0.20
N TYR A 141 -10.66 -3.42 0.95
CA TYR A 141 -11.09 -4.14 2.14
C TYR A 141 -12.44 -3.63 2.64
N ARG A 142 -12.60 -2.30 2.80
CA ARG A 142 -13.86 -1.69 3.25
C ARG A 142 -15.04 -2.07 2.35
N MET A 143 -14.87 -1.87 1.03
CA MET A 143 -15.91 -2.17 0.03
C MET A 143 -16.34 -3.64 0.07
N TYR A 144 -15.39 -4.57 0.16
CA TYR A 144 -15.73 -6.00 0.17
C TYR A 144 -16.21 -6.50 1.53
N LYS A 145 -15.77 -5.89 2.63
CA LYS A 145 -16.31 -6.19 3.96
C LYS A 145 -17.79 -5.80 4.05
N GLU A 146 -18.16 -4.65 3.49
CA GLU A 146 -19.55 -4.22 3.40
C GLU A 146 -20.36 -5.14 2.47
N ARG A 147 -19.83 -5.47 1.28
CA ARG A 147 -20.51 -6.35 0.31
C ARG A 147 -20.69 -7.78 0.83
N TYR A 148 -19.76 -8.28 1.62
CA TYR A 148 -19.76 -9.63 2.17
C TYR A 148 -19.90 -9.56 3.70
N SER A 149 -20.82 -8.73 4.19
CA SER A 149 -21.07 -8.55 5.63
C SER A 149 -21.47 -9.83 6.36
N GLU A 150 -22.00 -10.81 5.62
CA GLU A 150 -22.36 -12.15 6.11
C GLU A 150 -21.15 -13.09 6.23
N LEU A 151 -19.95 -12.67 5.82
CA LEU A 151 -18.72 -13.39 6.17
C LEU A 151 -18.48 -13.23 7.67
N ASP A 152 -19.08 -14.11 8.45
CA ASP A 152 -18.73 -14.28 9.86
C ASP A 152 -17.53 -15.23 9.97
N ALA A 153 -16.57 -14.82 10.78
CA ALA A 153 -15.38 -15.60 11.12
C ALA A 153 -15.19 -15.71 12.62
N HIS A 154 -16.08 -15.12 13.44
CA HIS A 154 -15.99 -15.25 14.88
C HIS A 154 -16.15 -16.72 15.27
N ASN A 155 -15.09 -17.26 15.88
CA ASN A 155 -14.93 -18.67 16.26
C ASN A 155 -14.97 -19.68 15.09
N SER A 156 -14.84 -19.24 13.84
CA SER A 156 -14.85 -20.13 12.69
C SER A 156 -13.48 -20.76 12.46
N SER A 157 -13.44 -22.02 12.03
CA SER A 157 -12.20 -22.61 11.53
C SER A 157 -11.80 -21.99 10.18
N LEU A 158 -10.51 -22.03 9.81
CA LEU A 158 -10.06 -21.58 8.48
C LEU A 158 -10.83 -22.27 7.34
N SER A 159 -11.23 -23.54 7.54
CA SER A 159 -12.01 -24.31 6.56
C SER A 159 -13.43 -23.76 6.40
N GLU A 160 -14.09 -23.39 7.49
CA GLU A 160 -15.42 -22.76 7.48
C GLU A 160 -15.38 -21.39 6.81
N ALA A 161 -14.42 -20.53 7.19
CA ALA A 161 -14.28 -19.21 6.58
C ALA A 161 -14.04 -19.29 5.07
N VAL A 162 -13.22 -20.24 4.60
CA VAL A 162 -13.02 -20.51 3.18
C VAL A 162 -14.31 -21.02 2.53
N THR A 163 -15.07 -21.88 3.21
CA THR A 163 -16.35 -22.38 2.68
C THR A 163 -17.38 -21.27 2.54
N SER A 164 -17.53 -20.43 3.56
CA SER A 164 -18.43 -19.26 3.54
C SER A 164 -18.08 -18.31 2.39
N TYR A 165 -16.79 -18.00 2.21
CA TYR A 165 -16.31 -17.22 1.08
C TYR A 165 -16.64 -17.84 -0.28
N LEU A 166 -16.43 -19.15 -0.44
CA LEU A 166 -16.74 -19.84 -1.69
C LEU A 166 -18.24 -19.85 -2.02
N GLN A 167 -19.09 -19.89 -1.00
CA GLN A 167 -20.55 -19.84 -1.17
C GLN A 167 -21.00 -18.44 -1.61
N GLN A 168 -20.50 -17.39 -0.96
CA GLN A 168 -20.90 -15.99 -1.20
C GLN A 168 -20.31 -15.39 -2.49
N VAL A 169 -19.07 -15.74 -2.84
CA VAL A 169 -18.39 -15.16 -4.01
C VAL A 169 -18.65 -16.00 -5.26
N PRO A 170 -19.12 -15.41 -6.37
CA PRO A 170 -19.30 -16.15 -7.62
C PRO A 170 -17.98 -16.76 -8.11
N ARG A 171 -18.03 -17.99 -8.62
CA ARG A 171 -16.85 -18.79 -8.98
C ARG A 171 -15.89 -18.09 -9.94
N ALA A 172 -16.43 -17.32 -10.89
CA ALA A 172 -15.65 -16.52 -11.83
C ALA A 172 -14.75 -15.48 -11.13
N TYR A 173 -15.19 -14.97 -9.98
CA TYR A 173 -14.58 -13.83 -9.29
C TYR A 173 -13.76 -14.22 -8.05
N GLN A 174 -13.88 -15.46 -7.56
CA GLN A 174 -13.21 -15.92 -6.33
C GLN A 174 -11.68 -15.77 -6.33
N LEU A 175 -11.05 -15.77 -7.51
CA LEU A 175 -9.60 -15.67 -7.67
C LEU A 175 -9.14 -14.34 -8.28
N GLU A 176 -10.05 -13.40 -8.48
CA GLU A 176 -9.71 -12.05 -8.91
C GLU A 176 -8.87 -11.35 -7.86
N THR A 177 -7.92 -10.54 -8.32
CA THR A 177 -6.91 -9.91 -7.48
C THR A 177 -7.53 -9.11 -6.32
N GLY A 178 -8.55 -8.29 -6.56
CA GLY A 178 -9.20 -7.50 -5.50
C GLY A 178 -9.88 -8.36 -4.43
N ARG A 179 -10.62 -9.40 -4.82
CA ARG A 179 -11.30 -10.30 -3.88
C ARG A 179 -10.33 -11.18 -3.12
N LEU A 180 -9.27 -11.64 -3.78
CA LEU A 180 -8.21 -12.40 -3.14
C LEU A 180 -7.43 -11.55 -2.12
N ASP A 181 -7.17 -10.27 -2.43
CA ASP A 181 -6.55 -9.33 -1.50
C ASP A 181 -7.43 -9.09 -0.27
N PHE A 182 -8.72 -8.81 -0.48
CA PHE A 182 -9.70 -8.68 0.59
C PHE A 182 -9.73 -9.92 1.48
N PHE A 183 -9.93 -11.10 0.89
CA PHE A 183 -10.10 -12.32 1.66
C PHE A 183 -8.83 -12.70 2.42
N TYR A 184 -7.66 -12.45 1.84
CA TYR A 184 -6.38 -12.60 2.53
C TYR A 184 -6.29 -11.70 3.78
N LYS A 185 -6.63 -10.41 3.64
CA LYS A 185 -6.64 -9.46 4.75
C LYS A 185 -7.69 -9.79 5.81
N PHE A 186 -8.87 -10.23 5.38
CA PHE A 186 -9.94 -10.68 6.27
C PHE A 186 -9.48 -11.84 7.14
N LEU A 187 -8.92 -12.90 6.54
CA LEU A 187 -8.43 -14.04 7.33
C LEU A 187 -7.27 -13.68 8.26
N LEU A 188 -6.43 -12.70 7.89
CA LEU A 188 -5.39 -12.18 8.79
C LEU A 188 -5.98 -11.37 9.95
N SER A 189 -6.97 -10.52 9.71
CA SER A 189 -7.61 -9.72 10.78
C SER A 189 -8.34 -10.59 11.80
N GLU A 190 -8.88 -11.72 11.34
CA GLU A 190 -9.57 -12.71 12.19
C GLU A 190 -8.60 -13.73 12.83
N GLY A 191 -7.29 -13.62 12.60
CA GLY A 191 -6.29 -14.54 13.16
C GLY A 191 -6.33 -15.96 12.60
N LEU A 192 -7.05 -16.20 11.50
CA LEU A 192 -7.22 -17.51 10.87
C LEU A 192 -6.04 -17.92 9.98
N LEU A 193 -5.21 -16.95 9.59
CA LEU A 193 -3.97 -17.19 8.85
C LEU A 193 -2.74 -16.83 9.67
N PRO A 194 -1.69 -17.69 9.67
CA PRO A 194 -0.39 -17.31 10.18
C PRO A 194 0.18 -16.12 9.41
N ALA A 195 0.84 -15.19 10.11
CA ALA A 195 1.39 -13.95 9.54
C ALA A 195 2.36 -14.17 8.34
N GLY A 196 3.02 -15.33 8.26
CA GLY A 196 3.89 -15.70 7.13
C GLY A 196 3.18 -16.31 5.91
N THR A 197 1.85 -16.36 5.90
CA THR A 197 1.09 -16.93 4.77
C THR A 197 1.13 -15.98 3.60
N THR A 198 1.39 -16.49 2.39
CA THR A 198 1.38 -15.65 1.17
C THR A 198 0.03 -15.77 0.44
N LYS A 199 -0.35 -14.72 -0.30
CA LYS A 199 -1.52 -14.74 -1.20
C LYS A 199 -1.50 -15.93 -2.18
N LYS A 200 -0.31 -16.39 -2.59
CA LYS A 200 -0.15 -17.60 -3.41
C LYS A 200 -0.58 -18.88 -2.70
N LYS A 201 -0.26 -19.03 -1.40
CA LYS A 201 -0.72 -20.16 -0.58
C LYS A 201 -2.24 -20.14 -0.43
N LEU A 202 -2.82 -18.96 -0.14
CA LEU A 202 -4.28 -18.81 -0.10
C LEU A 202 -4.94 -19.17 -1.44
N LYS A 203 -4.39 -18.71 -2.56
CA LYS A 203 -4.89 -19.06 -3.90
C LYS A 203 -4.90 -20.58 -4.14
N LYS A 204 -3.88 -21.30 -3.67
CA LYS A 204 -3.83 -22.77 -3.73
C LYS A 204 -4.90 -23.40 -2.85
N LEU A 205 -5.09 -22.89 -1.63
CA LEU A 205 -6.13 -23.35 -0.69
C LEU A 205 -7.53 -23.24 -1.29
N ILE A 206 -7.89 -22.06 -1.81
CA ILE A 206 -9.19 -21.82 -2.48
C ILE A 206 -9.39 -22.77 -3.66
N LYS A 207 -8.35 -22.97 -4.49
CA LYS A 207 -8.41 -23.92 -5.61
C LYS A 207 -8.60 -25.35 -5.14
N SER A 208 -7.92 -25.79 -4.08
CA SER A 208 -8.09 -27.13 -3.54
C SER A 208 -9.48 -27.34 -2.94
N SER A 209 -10.01 -26.36 -2.22
CA SER A 209 -11.35 -26.42 -1.64
C SER A 209 -12.43 -26.48 -2.71
N ASN A 210 -12.30 -25.67 -3.77
CA ASN A 210 -13.17 -25.75 -4.95
C ASN A 210 -13.13 -27.10 -5.68
N LYS A 211 -11.96 -27.75 -5.73
CA LYS A 211 -11.83 -29.08 -6.34
C LYS A 211 -12.51 -30.16 -5.49
N LYS A 212 -12.31 -30.11 -4.17
CA LYS A 212 -12.91 -31.06 -3.22
C LYS A 212 -14.44 -30.97 -3.17
N LYS A 213 -14.98 -29.75 -3.29
CA LYS A 213 -16.42 -29.48 -3.17
C LYS A 213 -17.12 -29.23 -4.52
N ALA A 214 -16.52 -29.68 -5.63
CA ALA A 214 -17.08 -29.44 -6.96
C ALA A 214 -18.46 -30.10 -7.16
N GLY A 215 -18.73 -31.22 -6.48
CA GLY A 215 -20.03 -31.90 -6.45
C GLY A 215 -21.00 -31.29 -5.44
N ASP A 216 -20.56 -31.11 -4.19
CA ASP A 216 -21.44 -30.70 -3.07
C ASP A 216 -21.92 -29.24 -3.17
N HIS A 217 -21.14 -28.34 -3.76
CA HIS A 217 -21.52 -26.93 -3.85
C HIS A 217 -22.63 -26.62 -4.88
N GLN A 218 -22.88 -27.51 -5.85
CA GLN A 218 -24.04 -27.36 -6.73
C GLN A 218 -25.35 -27.70 -6.00
N LEU A 219 -25.32 -28.73 -5.15
CA LEU A 219 -26.43 -29.15 -4.29
C LEU A 219 -26.79 -28.06 -3.27
N GLU A 220 -25.83 -27.59 -2.46
CA GLU A 220 -26.08 -26.54 -1.45
C GLU A 220 -26.58 -25.21 -2.07
N ARG A 221 -26.09 -24.85 -3.27
CA ARG A 221 -26.56 -23.65 -3.97
C ARG A 221 -27.96 -23.81 -4.54
N MET A 222 -28.35 -25.02 -4.97
CA MET A 222 -29.72 -25.28 -5.40
C MET A 222 -30.67 -25.26 -4.20
N GLU A 223 -30.30 -25.91 -3.10
CA GLU A 223 -31.10 -25.90 -1.86
C GLU A 223 -31.37 -24.48 -1.37
N ARG A 224 -30.35 -23.63 -1.23
CA ARG A 224 -30.56 -22.23 -0.80
C ARG A 224 -31.30 -21.35 -1.82
N ARG A 225 -31.27 -21.68 -3.12
CA ARG A 225 -32.10 -20.98 -4.11
C ARG A 225 -33.55 -21.40 -4.00
N LEU A 226 -33.83 -22.65 -3.65
CA LEU A 226 -35.17 -23.14 -3.38
C LEU A 226 -35.73 -22.53 -2.08
N ASP A 227 -34.93 -22.45 -1.02
CA ASP A 227 -35.32 -21.83 0.26
C ASP A 227 -35.57 -20.31 0.20
N ARG A 228 -35.08 -19.63 -0.85
CA ARG A 228 -35.35 -18.19 -1.08
C ARG A 228 -36.58 -17.92 -1.95
N ILE A 229 -37.19 -18.96 -2.51
CA ILE A 229 -38.37 -18.87 -3.39
C ILE A 229 -39.64 -19.36 -2.67
N GLY A 230 -39.51 -20.08 -1.55
CA GLY A 230 -40.59 -20.40 -0.61
C GLY A 230 -40.69 -19.38 0.52
#